data_AF-A0A329TZ86-F1
#
_entry.id   AF-A0A329TZ86-F1
#
_cell.length_a   1.000
_cell.length_b   1.000
_cell.length_c   1.000
_cell.angle_alpha   90.00
_cell.angle_beta   90.00
_cell.angle_gamma   90.00
#
_symmetry.space_group_name_H-M   'P 1'
#
loop_
_entity.id
_entity.type
_entity.pdbx_description
1 polymer ?
#
loop_
_entity_poly.entity_id
_entity_poly.type
_entity_poly.pdbx_seq_one_letter_code
_entity_poly.pdbx_strand_id
1 'polypeptide(L)'
;KRKAKKIAKNGGEIIKTKTCPHCGKSFTPTSNRQLFCSRECWNQARQEQKEAAREAERGTHYYRQRTCAVCGHSYWPTHSQQEFCSDECRRINHNKKTLEFYHKKKGNPKPDPEAVPTPKPKEDNAA
;
A
#
# COMPACT_ATOMS: atom_id res chain seq x y z
N LYS A 1 44.16 3.98 -30.38
CA LYS A 1 45.30 4.49 -29.56
C LYS A 1 44.91 5.12 -28.20
N ARG A 2 43.66 5.59 -27.98
CA ARG A 2 43.23 6.24 -26.70
C ARG A 2 43.18 5.30 -25.48
N LYS A 3 42.81 4.02 -25.67
CA LYS A 3 42.74 2.99 -24.62
C LYS A 3 44.14 2.66 -24.05
N ALA A 4 45.13 2.47 -24.91
CA ALA A 4 46.53 2.25 -24.51
C ALA A 4 47.11 3.43 -23.71
N LYS A 5 46.83 4.68 -24.12
CA LYS A 5 47.22 5.88 -23.35
C LYS A 5 46.60 5.92 -21.94
N LYS A 6 45.36 5.46 -21.76
CA LYS A 6 44.71 5.37 -20.44
C LYS A 6 45.31 4.28 -19.55
N ILE A 7 45.69 3.13 -20.13
CA ILE A 7 46.31 2.02 -19.39
C ILE A 7 47.72 2.41 -18.92
N ALA A 8 48.50 3.08 -19.79
CA ALA A 8 49.83 3.59 -19.43
C ALA A 8 49.77 4.65 -18.30
N LYS A 9 48.77 5.55 -18.32
CA LYS A 9 48.56 6.53 -17.23
C LYS A 9 48.15 5.89 -15.91
N ASN A 10 47.60 4.68 -15.93
CA ASN A 10 47.16 3.94 -14.74
C ASN A 10 48.21 2.95 -14.22
N GLY A 11 49.46 3.00 -14.70
CA GLY A 11 50.53 2.10 -14.25
C GLY A 11 50.40 0.66 -14.76
N GLY A 12 49.63 0.41 -15.83
CA GLY A 12 49.45 -0.94 -16.40
C GLY A 12 48.25 -1.71 -15.84
N GLU A 13 47.63 -1.26 -14.74
CA GLU A 13 46.39 -1.86 -14.23
C GLU A 13 45.18 -1.47 -15.08
N ILE A 14 44.51 -2.49 -15.63
CA ILE A 14 43.31 -2.33 -16.46
C ILE A 14 42.10 -1.92 -15.58
N ILE A 15 42.12 -2.26 -14.29
CA ILE A 15 41.04 -2.01 -13.35
C ILE A 15 41.60 -1.42 -12.05
N LYS A 16 41.21 -0.18 -11.73
CA LYS A 16 41.62 0.50 -10.50
C LYS A 16 40.83 -0.01 -9.30
N THR A 17 41.51 -0.19 -8.17
CA THR A 17 40.88 -0.34 -6.86
C THR A 17 39.98 0.85 -6.56
N LYS A 18 38.80 0.58 -6.00
CA LYS A 18 37.80 1.57 -5.61
C LYS A 18 37.42 1.37 -4.14
N THR A 19 36.87 2.42 -3.53
CA THR A 19 36.31 2.37 -2.19
C THR A 19 34.80 2.15 -2.26
N CYS A 20 34.28 1.18 -1.51
CA CYS A 20 32.86 0.91 -1.46
C CYS A 20 32.14 2.06 -0.71
N PRO A 21 31.11 2.70 -1.32
CA PRO A 21 30.43 3.83 -0.68
C PRO A 21 29.55 3.43 0.51
N HIS A 22 29.26 2.13 0.68
CA HIS A 22 28.44 1.65 1.80
C HIS A 22 29.30 1.23 3.01
N CYS A 23 30.29 0.36 2.82
CA CYS A 23 31.09 -0.17 3.92
C CYS A 23 32.49 0.43 4.06
N GLY A 24 32.88 1.34 3.16
CA GLY A 24 34.20 2.01 3.18
C GLY A 24 35.39 1.12 2.79
N LYS A 25 35.20 -0.17 2.54
CA LYS A 25 36.30 -1.10 2.20
C LYS A 25 36.83 -0.85 0.78
N SER A 26 38.14 -0.89 0.63
CA SER A 26 38.80 -0.92 -0.69
C SER A 26 38.59 -2.28 -1.34
N PHE A 27 38.24 -2.28 -2.63
CA PHE A 27 38.04 -3.49 -3.41
C PHE A 27 38.51 -3.31 -4.84
N THR A 28 38.94 -4.40 -5.47
CA THR A 28 39.27 -4.43 -6.89
C THR A 28 38.02 -4.86 -7.67
N PRO A 29 37.37 -3.97 -8.42
CA PRO A 29 36.14 -4.31 -9.12
C PRO A 29 36.42 -5.31 -10.25
N THR A 30 35.47 -6.20 -10.53
CA THR A 30 35.56 -7.09 -11.71
C THR A 30 35.30 -6.33 -13.01
N SER A 31 34.58 -5.20 -12.93
CA SER A 31 34.26 -4.32 -14.05
C SER A 31 34.36 -2.85 -13.66
N ASN A 32 34.80 -1.99 -14.58
CA ASN A 32 34.86 -0.55 -14.35
C ASN A 32 33.49 0.07 -13.97
N ARG A 33 32.37 -0.61 -14.26
CA ARG A 33 31.01 -0.17 -13.84
C ARG A 33 30.65 -0.55 -12.40
N GLN A 34 31.36 -1.50 -11.79
CA GLN A 34 31.09 -1.91 -10.42
C GLN A 34 31.44 -0.78 -9.45
N LEU A 35 30.48 -0.43 -8.59
CA LEU A 35 30.57 0.66 -7.62
C LEU A 35 30.69 0.16 -6.17
N PHE A 36 30.08 -0.98 -5.87
CA PHE A 36 30.08 -1.58 -4.54
C PHE A 36 30.98 -2.81 -4.51
N CYS A 37 31.57 -3.10 -3.35
CA CYS A 37 32.44 -4.27 -3.19
C CYS A 37 31.70 -5.60 -3.32
N SER A 38 30.39 -5.62 -3.02
CA SER A 38 29.54 -6.81 -3.12
C SER A 38 28.10 -6.45 -3.48
N ARG A 39 27.32 -7.47 -3.87
CA ARG A 39 25.88 -7.32 -4.11
C ARG A 39 25.12 -6.93 -2.84
N GLU A 40 25.54 -7.44 -1.69
CA GLU A 40 24.98 -7.09 -0.39
C GLU A 40 25.15 -5.62 -0.09
N CYS A 41 26.34 -5.06 -0.30
CA CYS A 41 26.58 -3.63 -0.08
C CYS A 41 25.72 -2.74 -0.99
N TRP A 42 25.47 -3.17 -2.22
CA TRP A 42 24.54 -2.47 -3.11
C TRP A 42 23.08 -2.56 -2.63
N ASN A 43 22.65 -3.76 -2.21
CA ASN A 43 21.31 -3.98 -1.68
C ASN A 43 21.07 -3.14 -0.43
N GLN A 44 22.02 -3.12 0.51
CA GLN A 44 21.92 -2.41 1.77
C GLN A 44 21.86 -0.90 1.57
N ALA A 45 22.78 -0.33 0.78
CA ALA A 45 22.72 1.10 0.43
C ALA A 45 21.41 1.50 -0.25
N ARG A 46 20.83 0.60 -1.06
CA ARG A 46 19.51 0.84 -1.68
C ARG A 46 18.37 0.78 -0.67
N GLN A 47 18.44 -0.11 0.31
CA GLN A 47 17.42 -0.20 1.36
C GLN A 47 17.48 1.03 2.27
N GLU A 48 18.67 1.44 2.69
CA GLU A 48 18.89 2.65 3.48
C GLU A 48 18.35 3.89 2.76
N GLN A 49 18.60 4.04 1.45
CA GLN A 49 18.01 5.12 0.67
C GLN A 49 16.48 5.08 0.65
N LYS A 50 15.88 3.89 0.50
CA LYS A 50 14.41 3.75 0.53
C LYS A 50 13.83 4.03 1.92
N GLU A 51 14.55 3.66 2.96
CA GLU A 51 14.15 3.88 4.35
C GLU A 51 14.27 5.35 4.73
N ALA A 52 15.38 6.00 4.39
CA ALA A 52 15.57 7.44 4.56
C ALA A 52 14.51 8.25 3.80
N ALA A 53 14.17 7.85 2.56
CA ALA A 53 13.08 8.49 1.81
C ALA A 53 11.72 8.28 2.49
N ARG A 54 11.46 7.07 3.00
CA ARG A 54 10.23 6.78 3.76
C ARG A 54 10.15 7.57 5.06
N GLU A 55 11.25 7.69 5.80
CA GLU A 55 11.34 8.46 7.04
C GLU A 55 11.13 9.95 6.76
N ALA A 56 11.72 10.49 5.68
CA ALA A 56 11.53 11.87 5.27
C ALA A 56 10.07 12.19 4.88
N GLU A 57 9.34 11.23 4.29
CA GLU A 57 7.92 11.41 3.93
C GLU A 57 6.95 11.18 5.09
N ARG A 58 7.19 10.17 5.93
CA ARG A 58 6.23 9.65 6.92
C ARG A 58 6.58 10.02 8.37
N GLY A 59 7.83 10.32 8.68
CA GLY A 59 8.32 10.43 10.05
C GLY A 59 7.98 9.18 10.87
N THR A 60 7.54 9.39 12.11
CA THR A 60 7.30 8.32 13.11
C THR A 60 6.02 7.51 12.91
N HIS A 61 5.25 7.73 11.83
CA HIS A 61 4.01 7.01 11.62
C HIS A 61 4.25 5.58 11.11
N TYR A 62 3.67 4.58 11.78
CA TYR A 62 3.80 3.18 11.34
C TYR A 62 2.99 2.91 10.05
N TYR A 63 1.74 3.36 10.01
CA TYR A 63 0.83 3.15 8.89
C TYR A 63 0.98 4.22 7.79
N ARG A 64 0.60 3.87 6.56
CA ARG A 64 0.58 4.82 5.43
C ARG A 64 -0.55 5.83 5.60
N GLN A 65 -0.37 7.04 5.08
CA GLN A 65 -1.44 8.02 5.00
C GLN A 65 -2.61 7.47 4.19
N ARG A 66 -3.83 7.72 4.64
CA ARG A 66 -5.08 7.33 3.98
C ARG A 66 -5.97 8.55 3.78
N THR A 67 -6.92 8.43 2.86
CA THR A 67 -7.95 9.44 2.63
C THR A 67 -9.21 9.06 3.39
N CYS A 68 -9.77 9.98 4.18
CA CYS A 68 -10.99 9.72 4.93
C CYS A 68 -12.20 9.57 3.97
N ALA A 69 -12.98 8.51 4.16
CA ALA A 69 -14.17 8.24 3.34
C ALA A 69 -15.31 9.26 3.49
N VAL A 70 -15.26 10.14 4.50
CA VAL A 70 -16.30 11.14 4.78
C VAL A 70 -15.89 12.54 4.34
N CYS A 71 -14.77 13.05 4.86
CA CYS A 71 -14.33 14.42 4.58
C CYS A 71 -13.28 14.51 3.46
N GLY A 72 -12.73 13.39 2.99
CA GLY A 72 -11.70 13.39 1.94
C GLY A 72 -10.33 13.89 2.37
N HIS A 73 -10.13 14.30 3.63
CA HIS A 73 -8.82 14.71 4.11
C HIS A 73 -7.88 13.53 4.31
N SER A 74 -6.59 13.76 4.09
CA SER A 74 -5.55 12.80 4.38
C SER A 74 -5.27 12.75 5.88
N TYR A 75 -5.07 11.54 6.41
CA TYR A 75 -4.78 11.31 7.82
C TYR A 75 -3.82 10.14 7.99
N TRP A 76 -3.14 10.11 9.14
CA TRP A 76 -2.26 9.02 9.53
C TRP A 76 -3.03 8.05 10.44
N PRO A 77 -3.33 6.82 9.99
CA PRO A 77 -4.06 5.85 10.78
C PRO A 77 -3.26 5.39 12.00
N THR A 78 -3.94 5.08 13.09
CA THR A 78 -3.34 4.48 14.29
C THR A 78 -3.42 2.96 14.28
N HIS A 79 -4.30 2.38 13.46
CA HIS A 79 -4.44 0.94 13.25
C HIS A 79 -4.91 0.62 11.82
N SER A 80 -4.71 -0.62 11.38
CA SER A 80 -4.92 -1.04 9.98
C SER A 80 -6.37 -0.90 9.49
N GLN A 81 -7.35 -1.08 10.39
CA GLN A 81 -8.78 -1.03 10.11
C GLN A 81 -9.41 0.37 10.22
N GLN A 82 -8.64 1.41 10.54
CA GLN A 82 -9.20 2.76 10.71
C GLN A 82 -9.56 3.37 9.35
N GLU A 83 -10.85 3.59 9.10
CA GLU A 83 -11.38 4.16 7.84
C GLU A 83 -11.65 5.67 7.90
N PHE A 84 -11.74 6.23 9.10
CA PHE A 84 -12.12 7.64 9.33
C PHE A 84 -11.00 8.39 10.05
N CYS A 85 -10.79 9.66 9.67
CA CYS A 85 -9.77 10.51 10.29
C CYS A 85 -10.13 10.92 11.72
N SER A 86 -11.42 10.91 12.07
CA SER A 86 -11.93 11.33 13.37
C SER A 86 -13.21 10.57 13.76
N ASP A 87 -13.54 10.60 15.04
CA ASP A 87 -14.81 10.06 15.54
C ASP A 87 -16.02 10.83 15.03
N GLU A 88 -15.85 12.11 14.69
CA GLU A 88 -16.90 12.89 14.02
C GLU A 88 -17.23 12.31 12.64
N CYS A 89 -16.21 12.06 11.81
CA CYS A 89 -16.40 11.40 10.51
C CYS A 89 -17.02 10.01 10.68
N ARG A 90 -16.60 9.25 11.69
CA ARG A 90 -17.21 7.95 12.02
C ARG A 90 -18.71 8.08 12.30
N ARG A 91 -19.13 9.07 13.10
CA ARG A 91 -20.54 9.34 13.42
C ARG A 91 -21.34 9.78 12.20
N ILE A 92 -20.79 10.66 11.36
CA ILE A 92 -21.44 11.12 10.12
C ILE A 92 -21.72 9.91 9.20
N ASN A 93 -20.73 9.04 9.01
CA ASN A 93 -20.91 7.83 8.20
C ASN A 93 -21.95 6.88 8.80
N HIS A 94 -21.93 6.67 10.12
CA HIS A 94 -22.93 5.86 10.81
C HIS A 94 -24.36 6.40 10.57
N ASN A 95 -24.57 7.70 10.80
CA ASN A 95 -25.88 8.33 10.62
C ASN A 95 -26.37 8.24 9.16
N LYS A 96 -25.46 8.48 8.20
CA LYS A 96 -25.76 8.31 6.77
C LYS A 96 -26.24 6.90 6.47
N LYS A 97 -25.55 5.87 6.97
CA LYS A 97 -25.93 4.47 6.78
C LYS A 97 -27.27 4.13 7.43
N THR A 98 -27.54 4.66 8.62
CA THR A 98 -28.84 4.50 9.29
C THR A 98 -29.98 5.11 8.47
N LEU A 99 -29.79 6.31 7.92
CA LEU A 99 -30.79 6.97 7.06
C LEU A 99 -31.01 6.21 5.75
N GLU A 100 -29.93 5.77 5.09
CA GLU A 100 -30.01 4.94 3.89
C GLU A 100 -30.84 3.66 4.15
N PHE A 101 -30.59 2.99 5.28
CA PHE A 101 -31.36 1.81 5.69
C PHE A 101 -32.84 2.12 5.93
N TYR A 102 -33.14 3.22 6.61
CA TYR A 102 -34.52 3.64 6.87
C TYR A 102 -35.31 3.92 5.58
N HIS A 103 -34.74 4.69 4.65
CA HIS A 103 -35.37 4.97 3.36
C HIS A 103 -35.56 3.71 2.51
N LYS A 104 -34.58 2.80 2.51
CA LYS A 104 -34.69 1.50 1.82
C LYS A 104 -35.83 0.65 2.38
N LYS A 105 -36.03 0.66 3.70
CA LYS A 105 -37.12 -0.07 4.36
C LYS A 105 -38.50 0.55 4.11
N LYS A 106 -38.59 1.88 3.97
CA LYS A 106 -39.84 2.55 3.57
C LYS A 106 -40.21 2.33 2.10
N GLY A 107 -39.21 2.23 1.21
CA GLY A 107 -39.42 1.92 -0.21
C GLY A 107 -39.83 0.48 -0.49
N ASN A 108 -39.58 -0.45 0.44
CA ASN A 108 -40.08 -1.82 0.43
C ASN A 108 -41.03 -2.03 1.61
N PRO A 109 -42.30 -1.56 1.54
CA PRO A 109 -43.30 -1.98 2.50
C PRO A 109 -43.34 -3.51 2.52
N LYS A 110 -43.31 -4.10 3.73
CA LYS A 110 -43.48 -5.56 3.86
C LYS A 110 -44.84 -5.92 3.25
N PRO A 111 -44.95 -6.99 2.44
CA PRO A 111 -46.26 -7.48 2.02
C PRO A 111 -47.04 -7.89 3.28
N ASP A 112 -48.32 -7.52 3.31
CA ASP A 112 -49.22 -7.82 4.42
C ASP A 112 -49.28 -9.33 4.65
N PRO A 113 -49.17 -9.82 5.90
CA PRO A 113 -49.20 -11.24 6.21
C PRO A 113 -50.57 -11.91 5.95
N GLU A 114 -51.60 -11.15 5.57
CA GLU A 114 -52.96 -11.65 5.30
C GLU A 114 -53.18 -12.14 3.85
N ALA A 115 -52.20 -11.99 2.95
CA ALA A 115 -52.29 -12.54 1.59
C ALA A 115 -51.83 -14.01 1.50
N VAL A 116 -52.17 -14.85 2.48
CA VAL A 116 -52.06 -16.31 2.32
C VAL A 116 -53.32 -16.78 1.61
N PRO A 117 -53.27 -17.19 0.32
CA PRO A 117 -54.45 -17.73 -0.34
C PRO A 117 -54.89 -18.99 0.39
N THR A 118 -56.12 -18.98 0.91
CA THR A 118 -56.81 -20.16 1.43
C THR A 118 -56.69 -21.30 0.41
N PRO A 119 -56.23 -22.50 0.80
CA PRO A 119 -56.18 -23.63 -0.11
C PRO A 119 -57.60 -23.95 -0.61
N LYS A 120 -57.78 -23.98 -1.93
CA LYS A 120 -59.03 -24.41 -2.57
C LYS A 120 -59.40 -25.80 -2.05
N PRO A 121 -60.67 -26.07 -1.70
CA PRO A 121 -61.10 -27.41 -1.36
C PRO A 121 -60.90 -28.34 -2.57
N LYS A 122 -60.38 -29.54 -2.32
CA LYS A 122 -60.27 -30.60 -3.33
C LYS A 122 -61.68 -31.01 -3.74
N GLU A 123 -61.96 -30.94 -5.04
CA GLU A 123 -63.11 -31.60 -5.63
C GLU A 123 -62.83 -33.11 -5.66
N ASP A 124 -63.49 -33.84 -4.77
CA ASP A 124 -63.50 -35.30 -4.79
C ASP A 124 -64.34 -35.76 -6.00
N ASN A 125 -63.67 -36.29 -7.02
CA ASN A 125 -64.35 -37.00 -8.11
C ASN A 125 -64.74 -38.39 -7.58
N ALA A 126 -66.05 -38.59 -7.36
CA ALA A 126 -66.63 -39.90 -7.17
C ALA A 126 -66.97 -40.53 -8.53
N ALA A 127 -66.41 -41.73 -8.73
CA ALA A 127 -66.69 -42.82 -9.67
C ALA A 127 -67.66 -42.57 -10.85
#